data_AF-A0A3M1CBK6-F1
#
_entry.id   AF-A0A3M1CBK6-F1
#
_cell.length_a   1.000
_cell.length_b   1.000
_cell.length_c   1.000
_cell.angle_alpha   90.00
_cell.angle_beta   90.00
_cell.angle_gamma   90.00
#
_symmetry.space_group_name_H-M   'P 1'
#
loop_
_entity.id
_entity.type
_entity.pdbx_description
1 polymer ?
#
loop_
_entity_poly.entity_id
_entity_poly.type
_entity_poly.pdbx_seq_one_letter_code
_entity_poly.pdbx_strand_id
1 'polypeptide(L)'
;RLVLKKIFKEDEGSTNVDKPIRIPYNWAGTLFIKSGNNSTPLSRKDVVLYKTNQFPYFAKQTNNFGQFFFNKVYADSAKSLYIDLKEKEAIGKTLILADSKKNLLYETKITDTKIEIPLTQTLARSLIDNRFSFFIGGKIYKESDTSVAFYADEQVFLLNQNGTIIQSTKTNVFGAFVFQDIKPGNLYQIAVRKDAFKKPYKAMLYSNVDEPICQIDSFIGENQIVCSFRADNNKKFDNLLINESLLKMNIKGKVYNENTNNPVADLKIYLINEYGKVVDSTITDNFGSFIFAFIPYMKYSFKFYDPSNSIVTSSRILLYSSNDQLVKLLYMIKNNPFIFNLLDYEQKKLSEIYSEDPWLNFTLKLKNKNIPTIVEHIYFETNKYNITPEGEKVLKKVLTVMLSNPQYNLEIRAYTDSRADDKYNLELSQKRANAVRDYLIHKGISAGRLIAIGLGEQVILNHCKNNVPCTDDEHAINRRVEFDLKVK
;
A
#
# COMPACT_ATOMS: atom_id res chain seq x y z
N ARG A 1 41.94 -24.24 28.15
CA ARG A 1 43.08 -23.76 27.32
C ARG A 1 44.05 -24.87 26.86
N LEU A 2 43.87 -26.14 27.28
CA LEU A 2 44.71 -27.28 26.84
C LEU A 2 44.04 -28.25 25.86
N VAL A 3 42.75 -28.05 25.51
CA VAL A 3 42.02 -28.90 24.53
C VAL A 3 42.02 -28.29 23.11
N LEU A 4 42.27 -26.99 22.96
CA LEU A 4 42.25 -26.28 21.67
C LEU A 4 43.55 -26.40 20.84
N LYS A 5 44.63 -26.98 21.39
CA LYS A 5 45.92 -27.08 20.68
C LYS A 5 46.08 -28.37 19.86
N LYS A 6 45.15 -29.33 19.96
CA LYS A 6 45.28 -30.64 19.30
C LYS A 6 44.55 -30.75 17.95
N ILE A 7 43.84 -29.71 17.51
CA ILE A 7 43.11 -29.69 16.23
C ILE A 7 43.91 -28.97 15.11
N PHE A 8 45.03 -28.30 15.43
CA PHE A 8 45.76 -27.45 14.49
C PHE A 8 47.21 -27.91 14.18
N LYS A 9 47.48 -29.21 14.21
CA LYS A 9 48.77 -29.75 13.75
C LYS A 9 48.55 -30.98 12.90
N GLU A 10 48.24 -30.76 11.63
CA GLU A 10 48.59 -31.62 10.49
C GLU A 10 48.05 -30.94 9.23
N ASP A 11 48.92 -30.17 8.58
CA ASP A 11 49.00 -29.95 7.11
C ASP A 11 49.94 -28.76 6.85
N GLU A 12 51.23 -28.98 7.10
CA GLU A 12 52.28 -28.18 6.45
C GLU A 12 52.49 -28.76 5.05
N GLY A 13 51.85 -28.16 4.04
CA GLY A 13 52.02 -28.62 2.66
C GLY A 13 51.12 -27.98 1.61
N SER A 14 51.14 -26.65 1.46
CA SER A 14 50.86 -25.90 0.21
C SER A 14 50.48 -24.46 0.56
N THR A 15 51.38 -23.52 0.25
CA THR A 15 51.12 -22.08 0.31
C THR A 15 49.94 -21.70 -0.57
N ASN A 16 48.78 -21.42 0.04
CA ASN A 16 47.75 -20.61 -0.59
C ASN A 16 47.38 -19.51 0.41
N VAL A 17 47.90 -18.32 0.11
CA VAL A 17 47.72 -17.07 0.85
C VAL A 17 46.26 -16.90 1.28
N ASP A 18 46.05 -16.56 2.56
CA ASP A 18 44.81 -16.09 3.15
C ASP A 18 44.11 -15.08 2.22
N LYS A 19 43.21 -15.57 1.35
CA LYS A 19 42.25 -14.69 0.68
C LYS A 19 41.21 -14.33 1.73
N PRO A 20 41.00 -13.04 2.03
CA PRO A 20 39.96 -12.64 2.97
C PRO A 20 38.62 -13.21 2.49
N ILE A 21 37.88 -13.85 3.41
CA ILE A 21 36.56 -14.41 3.15
C ILE A 21 35.70 -13.29 2.55
N ARG A 22 35.41 -13.39 1.25
CA ARG A 22 34.54 -12.43 0.58
C ARG A 22 33.11 -12.75 0.97
N ILE A 23 32.47 -11.84 1.70
CA ILE A 23 31.06 -11.93 2.04
C ILE A 23 30.28 -11.14 0.99
N PRO A 24 29.35 -11.77 0.26
CA PRO A 24 28.53 -11.06 -0.70
C PRO A 24 27.41 -10.29 0.00
N TYR A 25 27.02 -9.16 -0.57
CA TYR A 25 25.97 -8.26 -0.08
C TYR A 25 24.76 -8.26 -1.01
N ASN A 26 23.61 -7.87 -0.50
CA ASN A 26 22.49 -7.46 -1.35
C ASN A 26 22.63 -5.98 -1.65
N TRP A 27 22.41 -5.61 -2.90
CA TRP A 27 22.38 -4.24 -3.35
C TRP A 27 20.96 -3.86 -3.73
N ALA A 28 20.53 -2.65 -3.38
CA ALA A 28 19.24 -2.11 -3.77
C ALA A 28 19.36 -0.61 -4.02
N GLY A 29 18.61 -0.13 -5.01
CA GLY A 29 18.56 1.29 -5.34
C GLY A 29 17.31 1.61 -6.13
N THR A 30 17.10 2.90 -6.35
CA THR A 30 15.94 3.40 -7.09
C THR A 30 16.39 4.36 -8.18
N LEU A 31 15.80 4.21 -9.37
CA LEU A 31 16.08 5.03 -10.54
C LEU A 31 14.87 5.89 -10.90
N PHE A 32 15.12 7.16 -11.17
CA PHE A 32 14.11 8.13 -11.58
C PHE A 32 14.58 8.97 -12.76
N ILE A 33 13.63 9.45 -13.55
CA ILE A 33 13.83 10.55 -14.50
C ILE A 33 13.17 11.80 -13.93
N LYS A 34 13.96 12.87 -13.84
CA LYS A 34 13.51 14.21 -13.47
C LYS A 34 13.32 15.07 -14.73
N SER A 35 12.15 15.70 -14.82
CA SER A 35 11.77 16.67 -15.85
C SER A 35 11.18 17.90 -15.18
N GLY A 36 11.96 18.98 -15.07
CA GLY A 36 11.61 20.14 -14.25
C GLY A 36 11.51 19.78 -12.76
N ASN A 37 10.37 20.05 -12.14
CA ASN A 37 10.09 19.72 -10.73
C ASN A 37 9.50 18.30 -10.54
N ASN A 38 9.14 17.62 -11.62
CA ASN A 38 8.53 16.29 -11.55
C ASN A 38 9.60 15.20 -11.62
N SER A 39 9.48 14.20 -10.76
CA SER A 39 10.29 12.98 -10.77
C SER A 39 9.41 11.79 -11.08
N THR A 40 9.79 10.99 -12.06
CA THR A 40 9.06 9.81 -12.53
C THR A 40 9.92 8.57 -12.32
N PRO A 41 9.41 7.52 -11.66
CA PRO A 41 10.17 6.28 -11.51
C PRO A 41 10.48 5.64 -12.86
N LEU A 42 11.70 5.14 -13.04
CA LEU A 42 12.08 4.39 -14.23
C LEU A 42 11.53 2.98 -14.17
N SER A 43 10.28 2.79 -14.58
CA SER A 43 9.59 1.50 -14.55
C SER A 43 10.07 0.54 -15.64
N ARG A 44 10.29 -0.73 -15.29
CA ARG A 44 10.55 -1.85 -16.22
C ARG A 44 11.73 -1.64 -17.18
N LYS A 45 12.75 -0.90 -16.75
CA LYS A 45 13.99 -0.67 -17.52
C LYS A 45 15.08 -1.65 -17.09
N ASP A 46 15.93 -2.05 -18.03
CA ASP A 46 16.99 -3.00 -17.75
C ASP A 46 18.15 -2.29 -17.04
N VAL A 47 18.59 -2.88 -15.93
CA VAL A 47 19.70 -2.44 -15.10
C VAL A 47 20.70 -3.58 -15.02
N VAL A 48 21.90 -3.35 -15.51
CA VAL A 48 22.94 -4.36 -15.65
C VAL A 48 24.16 -3.93 -14.84
N LEU A 49 24.53 -4.74 -13.86
CA LEU A 49 25.74 -4.56 -13.07
C LEU A 49 26.90 -5.20 -13.81
N TYR A 50 27.98 -4.46 -14.06
CA TYR A 50 29.18 -4.97 -14.75
C TYR A 50 30.35 -5.14 -13.78
N LYS A 51 31.08 -6.26 -13.96
CA LYS A 51 32.32 -6.52 -13.21
C LYS A 51 33.53 -5.80 -13.82
N THR A 52 33.55 -5.74 -15.14
CA THR A 52 34.47 -4.97 -15.98
C THR A 52 33.70 -4.56 -17.24
N ASN A 53 34.24 -3.68 -18.08
CA ASN A 53 33.55 -3.10 -19.25
C ASN A 53 33.10 -4.12 -20.33
N GLN A 54 33.32 -5.43 -20.14
CA GLN A 54 32.98 -6.47 -21.10
C GLN A 54 32.14 -7.62 -20.53
N PHE A 55 32.01 -7.74 -19.21
CA PHE A 55 31.33 -8.89 -18.59
C PHE A 55 30.17 -8.45 -17.69
N PRO A 56 28.91 -8.66 -18.14
CA PRO A 56 27.76 -8.42 -17.28
C PRO A 56 27.82 -9.40 -16.12
N TYR A 57 27.67 -8.86 -14.91
CA TYR A 57 27.69 -9.63 -13.66
C TYR A 57 26.26 -10.01 -13.26
N PHE A 58 25.32 -9.06 -13.32
CA PHE A 58 23.89 -9.31 -13.12
C PHE A 58 23.06 -8.44 -14.05
N ALA A 59 21.91 -8.93 -14.49
CA ALA A 59 20.92 -8.15 -15.23
C ALA A 59 19.56 -8.30 -14.53
N LYS A 60 18.92 -7.17 -14.24
CA LYS A 60 17.59 -7.10 -13.62
C LYS A 60 16.79 -5.98 -14.26
N GLN A 61 15.47 -6.08 -14.20
CA GLN A 61 14.61 -4.95 -14.52
C GLN A 61 14.31 -4.15 -13.27
N THR A 62 14.07 -2.85 -13.39
CA THR A 62 13.40 -2.09 -12.33
C THR A 62 11.93 -2.51 -12.23
N ASN A 63 11.37 -2.42 -11.03
CA ASN A 63 9.94 -2.60 -10.81
C ASN A 63 9.14 -1.33 -11.19
N ASN A 64 7.82 -1.35 -10.96
CA ASN A 64 6.93 -0.22 -11.23
C ASN A 64 7.27 1.08 -10.46
N PHE A 65 8.07 0.97 -9.40
CA PHE A 65 8.54 2.09 -8.58
C PHE A 65 10.00 2.48 -8.87
N GLY A 66 10.57 2.00 -9.98
CA GLY A 66 11.94 2.29 -10.38
C GLY A 66 13.01 1.60 -9.54
N GLN A 67 12.63 0.68 -8.65
CA GLN A 67 13.57 0.02 -7.75
C GLN A 67 14.20 -1.19 -8.42
N PHE A 68 15.50 -1.39 -8.20
CA PHE A 68 16.22 -2.58 -8.59
C PHE A 68 16.89 -3.22 -7.37
N PHE A 69 17.15 -4.51 -7.44
CA PHE A 69 17.93 -5.21 -6.43
C PHE A 69 18.85 -6.24 -7.10
N PHE A 70 20.02 -6.47 -6.50
CA PHE A 70 20.92 -7.56 -6.84
C PHE A 70 21.23 -8.36 -5.60
N ASN A 71 21.12 -9.68 -5.69
CA ASN A 71 21.48 -10.57 -4.60
C ASN A 71 22.91 -11.08 -4.79
N LYS A 72 23.61 -11.27 -3.68
CA LYS A 72 24.95 -11.85 -3.64
C LYS A 72 26.02 -11.10 -4.48
N VAL A 73 26.04 -9.77 -4.39
CA VAL A 73 27.05 -8.91 -5.03
C VAL A 73 28.29 -8.79 -4.17
N TYR A 74 29.47 -9.04 -4.73
CA TYR A 74 30.73 -8.70 -4.07
C TYR A 74 31.08 -7.24 -4.37
N ALA A 75 31.09 -6.40 -3.34
CA ALA A 75 31.14 -4.95 -3.52
C ALA A 75 32.44 -4.45 -4.20
N ASP A 76 33.53 -5.21 -4.08
CA ASP A 76 34.82 -4.94 -4.73
C ASP A 76 34.86 -5.39 -6.20
N SER A 77 33.86 -6.13 -6.66
CA SER A 77 33.82 -6.68 -8.02
C SER A 77 33.04 -5.83 -9.01
N ALA A 78 32.11 -4.98 -8.55
CA ALA A 78 31.29 -4.16 -9.44
C ALA A 78 32.01 -2.86 -9.85
N LYS A 79 31.99 -2.52 -11.14
CA LYS A 79 32.66 -1.34 -11.71
C LYS A 79 31.69 -0.30 -12.24
N SER A 80 30.59 -0.71 -12.83
CA SER A 80 29.59 0.20 -13.35
C SER A 80 28.20 -0.41 -13.37
N LEU A 81 27.20 0.47 -13.37
CA LEU A 81 25.80 0.15 -13.55
C LEU A 81 25.36 0.69 -14.90
N TYR A 82 24.91 -0.18 -15.78
CA TYR A 82 24.35 0.18 -17.07
C TYR A 82 22.84 0.20 -17.02
N ILE A 83 22.23 1.22 -17.62
CA ILE A 83 20.79 1.40 -17.69
C ILE A 83 20.41 1.55 -19.15
N ASP A 84 19.52 0.68 -19.63
CA ASP A 84 18.96 0.78 -20.97
C ASP A 84 17.54 1.35 -20.89
N LEU A 85 17.40 2.60 -21.35
CA LEU A 85 16.14 3.33 -21.34
C LEU A 85 15.20 2.89 -22.48
N LYS A 86 15.71 2.22 -23.53
CA LYS A 86 15.00 1.78 -24.74
C LYS A 86 14.34 2.87 -25.60
N GLU A 87 14.08 4.06 -25.04
CA GLU A 87 13.33 5.15 -25.66
C GLU A 87 14.13 6.46 -25.67
N LYS A 88 14.07 7.20 -26.78
CA LYS A 88 14.74 8.50 -26.92
C LYS A 88 14.02 9.65 -26.21
N GLU A 89 12.78 9.47 -25.77
CA GLU A 89 11.98 10.49 -25.07
C GLU A 89 12.56 10.92 -23.72
N ALA A 90 13.52 10.17 -23.20
CA ALA A 90 14.26 10.48 -21.99
C ALA A 90 15.44 11.44 -22.23
N ILE A 91 15.89 11.62 -23.48
CA ILE A 91 17.04 12.47 -23.82
C ILE A 91 16.77 13.92 -23.43
N GLY A 92 17.77 14.56 -22.82
CA GLY A 92 17.68 15.93 -22.29
C GLY A 92 17.08 16.01 -20.89
N LYS A 93 16.48 14.93 -20.37
CA LYS A 93 16.03 14.84 -18.97
C LYS A 93 17.20 14.44 -18.06
N THR A 94 16.96 14.44 -16.76
CA THR A 94 17.98 14.09 -15.77
C THR A 94 17.70 12.71 -15.16
N LEU A 95 18.67 11.81 -15.24
CA LEU A 95 18.66 10.53 -14.54
C LEU A 95 19.12 10.71 -13.10
N ILE A 96 18.38 10.13 -12.16
CA ILE A 96 18.71 10.09 -10.74
C ILE A 96 18.83 8.64 -10.29
N LEU A 97 19.94 8.31 -9.62
CA LEU A 97 20.11 7.10 -8.83
C LEU A 97 20.08 7.47 -7.35
N ALA A 98 19.21 6.79 -6.62
CA ALA A 98 19.06 6.91 -5.18
C ALA A 98 19.27 5.55 -4.48
N ASP A 99 19.56 5.57 -3.18
CA ASP A 99 19.59 4.36 -2.36
C ASP A 99 18.19 3.76 -2.17
N SER A 100 18.09 2.65 -1.45
CA SER A 100 16.81 2.00 -1.13
C SER A 100 15.86 2.88 -0.28
N LYS A 101 16.39 3.92 0.38
CA LYS A 101 15.65 4.90 1.19
C LYS A 101 15.37 6.19 0.42
N LYS A 102 15.63 6.22 -0.89
CA LYS A 102 15.43 7.35 -1.80
C LYS A 102 16.36 8.56 -1.53
N ASN A 103 17.48 8.37 -0.84
CA ASN A 103 18.51 9.40 -0.75
C ASN A 103 19.29 9.48 -2.06
N LEU A 104 19.50 10.69 -2.59
CA LEU A 104 20.24 10.92 -3.83
C LEU A 104 21.68 10.40 -3.71
N LEU A 105 22.10 9.56 -4.66
CA LEU A 105 23.47 9.04 -4.74
C LEU A 105 24.22 9.54 -5.97
N TYR A 106 23.53 9.66 -7.11
CA TYR A 106 24.12 10.08 -8.37
C TYR A 106 23.07 10.74 -9.27
N GLU A 107 23.48 11.76 -10.02
CA GLU A 107 22.63 12.51 -10.95
C GLU A 107 23.40 12.78 -12.25
N THR A 108 22.78 12.58 -13.41
CA THR A 108 23.40 12.89 -14.70
C THR A 108 22.37 13.27 -15.76
N LYS A 109 22.76 14.09 -16.75
CA LYS A 109 21.91 14.37 -17.90
C LYS A 109 21.89 13.18 -18.85
N ILE A 110 20.72 12.87 -19.38
CA ILE A 110 20.53 11.78 -20.33
C ILE A 110 20.91 12.29 -21.73
N THR A 111 22.04 11.83 -22.24
CA THR A 111 22.54 12.16 -23.59
C THR A 111 22.32 11.03 -24.59
N ASP A 112 22.13 9.80 -24.11
CA ASP A 112 21.93 8.59 -24.91
C ASP A 112 20.95 7.64 -24.21
N THR A 113 20.41 6.66 -24.93
CA THR A 113 19.47 5.66 -24.39
C THR A 113 20.15 4.63 -23.52
N LYS A 114 21.48 4.47 -23.64
CA LYS A 114 22.30 3.62 -22.76
C LYS A 114 23.17 4.50 -21.89
N ILE A 115 23.03 4.35 -20.58
CA ILE A 115 23.74 5.18 -19.62
C ILE A 115 24.61 4.28 -18.76
N GLU A 116 25.89 4.60 -18.69
CA GLU A 116 26.83 4.00 -17.74
C GLU A 116 26.97 4.92 -16.53
N ILE A 117 26.73 4.35 -15.34
CA ILE A 117 27.04 4.99 -14.06
C ILE A 117 28.29 4.32 -13.49
N PRO A 118 29.45 5.01 -13.45
CA PRO A 118 30.65 4.50 -12.80
C PRO A 118 30.42 4.30 -11.30
N LEU A 119 30.70 3.09 -10.79
CA LEU A 119 30.56 2.77 -9.37
C LEU A 119 31.87 3.01 -8.63
N THR A 120 31.97 4.18 -7.98
CA THR A 120 33.02 4.40 -6.97
C THR A 120 32.80 3.50 -5.77
N GLN A 121 33.83 3.27 -4.95
CA GLN A 121 33.71 2.47 -3.74
C GLN A 121 32.65 3.03 -2.78
N THR A 122 32.53 4.36 -2.69
CA THR A 122 31.51 5.04 -1.89
C THR A 122 30.10 4.78 -2.44
N LEU A 123 29.91 4.98 -3.76
CA LEU A 123 28.61 4.76 -4.40
C LEU A 123 28.16 3.30 -4.27
N ALA A 124 29.07 2.35 -4.51
CA ALA A 124 28.84 0.92 -4.33
C ALA A 124 28.42 0.58 -2.89
N ARG A 125 29.07 1.17 -1.89
CA ARG A 125 28.71 0.97 -0.48
C ARG A 125 27.34 1.55 -0.13
N SER A 126 26.97 2.70 -0.69
CA SER A 126 25.67 3.32 -0.48
C SER A 126 24.50 2.51 -1.06
N LEU A 127 24.77 1.63 -2.03
CA LEU A 127 23.78 0.70 -2.58
C LEU A 127 23.62 -0.58 -1.76
N ILE A 128 24.50 -0.87 -0.78
CA ILE A 128 24.40 -2.06 0.06
C ILE A 128 23.19 -1.95 0.99
N ASP A 129 22.22 -2.86 0.81
CA ASP A 129 21.09 -3.00 1.71
C ASP A 129 20.69 -4.48 1.86
N ASN A 130 21.26 -5.13 2.86
CA ASN A 130 20.94 -6.52 3.21
C ASN A 130 19.54 -6.68 3.81
N ARG A 131 18.90 -5.59 4.24
CA ARG A 131 17.57 -5.62 4.86
C ARG A 131 16.48 -5.19 3.90
N PHE A 132 16.81 -4.82 2.66
CA PHE A 132 15.84 -4.43 1.65
C PHE A 132 14.68 -5.42 1.54
N SER A 133 13.47 -4.88 1.45
CA SER A 133 12.23 -5.64 1.35
C SER A 133 11.14 -4.81 0.72
N PHE A 134 10.11 -5.51 0.25
CA PHE A 134 8.93 -4.90 -0.33
C PHE A 134 7.72 -4.99 0.60
N PHE A 135 6.78 -4.09 0.37
CA PHE A 135 5.38 -4.28 0.72
C PHE A 135 4.68 -4.90 -0.48
N ILE A 136 3.90 -5.94 -0.22
CA ILE A 136 3.01 -6.52 -1.23
C ILE A 136 1.59 -6.51 -0.72
N GLY A 137 0.66 -6.56 -1.64
CA GLY A 137 -0.72 -6.87 -1.32
C GLY A 137 -1.54 -6.94 -2.58
N GLY A 138 -2.82 -7.14 -2.35
CA GLY A 138 -3.77 -7.38 -3.40
C GLY A 138 -5.15 -7.50 -2.81
N LYS A 139 -6.07 -7.97 -3.64
CA LYS A 139 -7.45 -8.22 -3.28
C LYS A 139 -7.84 -9.65 -3.57
N ILE A 140 -8.63 -10.23 -2.69
CA ILE A 140 -9.15 -11.59 -2.89
C ILE A 140 -10.66 -11.51 -3.11
N TYR A 141 -11.10 -12.03 -4.25
CA TYR A 141 -12.51 -12.15 -4.61
C TYR A 141 -12.95 -13.61 -4.63
N LYS A 142 -14.18 -13.84 -4.20
CA LYS A 142 -14.97 -15.05 -4.41
C LYS A 142 -15.70 -14.88 -5.74
N GLU A 143 -15.32 -15.63 -6.77
CA GLU A 143 -15.92 -15.51 -8.11
C GLU A 143 -16.70 -16.77 -8.50
N SER A 144 -17.87 -16.59 -9.08
CA SER A 144 -18.64 -17.62 -9.77
C SER A 144 -18.96 -17.14 -11.19
N ASP A 145 -19.60 -17.99 -12.01
CA ASP A 145 -19.97 -17.63 -13.39
C ASP A 145 -20.91 -16.41 -13.48
N THR A 146 -21.63 -16.09 -12.40
CA THR A 146 -22.65 -15.03 -12.38
C THR A 146 -22.45 -13.97 -11.29
N SER A 147 -21.49 -14.15 -10.38
CA SER A 147 -21.31 -13.25 -9.24
C SER A 147 -19.86 -13.14 -8.80
N VAL A 148 -19.50 -11.95 -8.29
CA VAL A 148 -18.21 -11.66 -7.66
C VAL A 148 -18.49 -11.04 -6.30
N ALA A 149 -17.85 -11.55 -5.26
CA ALA A 149 -17.97 -11.03 -3.90
C ALA A 149 -16.59 -10.87 -3.25
N PHE A 150 -16.45 -9.88 -2.37
CA PHE A 150 -15.19 -9.65 -1.67
C PHE A 150 -14.95 -10.72 -0.59
N TYR A 151 -13.70 -11.16 -0.46
CA TYR A 151 -13.26 -12.02 0.65
C TYR A 151 -13.01 -11.19 1.90
N ALA A 152 -14.08 -10.64 2.51
CA ALA A 152 -13.99 -9.58 3.52
C ALA A 152 -13.84 -10.07 4.98
N ASP A 153 -12.97 -9.42 5.77
CA ASP A 153 -12.67 -9.74 7.19
C ASP A 153 -12.19 -11.19 7.43
N GLU A 154 -11.52 -11.74 6.44
CA GLU A 154 -11.05 -13.12 6.44
C GLU A 154 -9.53 -13.19 6.59
N GLN A 155 -9.05 -14.30 7.15
CA GLN A 155 -7.60 -14.53 7.29
C GLN A 155 -6.94 -14.86 5.95
N VAL A 156 -5.79 -14.23 5.72
CA VAL A 156 -4.88 -14.48 4.59
C VAL A 156 -3.50 -14.78 5.14
N PHE A 157 -2.85 -15.80 4.58
CA PHE A 157 -1.55 -16.27 5.03
C PHE A 157 -0.51 -16.05 3.95
N LEU A 158 0.68 -15.62 4.35
CA LEU A 158 1.88 -15.66 3.54
C LEU A 158 2.73 -16.84 3.97
N LEU A 159 3.11 -17.68 3.03
CA LEU A 159 3.89 -18.88 3.26
C LEU A 159 5.21 -18.77 2.51
N ASN A 160 6.24 -19.42 3.07
CA ASN A 160 7.50 -19.64 2.35
C ASN A 160 7.38 -20.79 1.34
N GLN A 161 8.46 -21.07 0.61
CA GLN A 161 8.53 -22.17 -0.37
C GLN A 161 8.25 -23.58 0.19
N ASN A 162 8.35 -23.75 1.52
CA ASN A 162 8.09 -25.03 2.20
C ASN A 162 6.64 -25.12 2.72
N GLY A 163 5.78 -24.14 2.42
CA GLY A 163 4.42 -24.09 2.94
C GLY A 163 4.33 -23.74 4.44
N THR A 164 5.38 -23.18 5.03
CA THR A 164 5.32 -22.68 6.42
C THR A 164 4.77 -21.26 6.43
N ILE A 165 3.78 -20.99 7.28
CA ILE A 165 3.25 -19.64 7.51
C ILE A 165 4.35 -18.77 8.11
N ILE A 166 4.65 -17.65 7.44
CA ILE A 166 5.63 -16.66 7.90
C ILE A 166 4.96 -15.34 8.32
N GLN A 167 3.79 -15.03 7.76
CA GLN A 167 2.95 -13.90 8.16
C GLN A 167 1.47 -14.27 7.99
N SER A 168 0.61 -13.63 8.76
CA SER A 168 -0.84 -13.66 8.55
C SER A 168 -1.39 -12.25 8.69
N THR A 169 -2.47 -11.97 7.97
CA THR A 169 -3.19 -10.70 8.03
C THR A 169 -4.67 -10.95 7.77
N LYS A 170 -5.51 -9.93 7.99
CA LYS A 170 -6.92 -9.96 7.62
C LYS A 170 -7.16 -9.10 6.39
N THR A 171 -8.07 -9.55 5.54
CA THR A 171 -8.60 -8.68 4.50
C THR A 171 -9.48 -7.59 5.10
N ASN A 172 -9.47 -6.41 4.48
CA ASN A 172 -10.48 -5.41 4.74
C ASN A 172 -11.81 -5.79 4.07
N VAL A 173 -12.79 -4.89 4.14
CA VAL A 173 -14.13 -5.09 3.57
C VAL A 173 -14.16 -5.25 2.05
N PHE A 174 -13.11 -4.83 1.35
CA PHE A 174 -12.91 -4.99 -0.10
C PHE A 174 -12.02 -6.18 -0.44
N GLY A 175 -11.81 -7.11 0.49
CA GLY A 175 -10.92 -8.25 0.28
C GLY A 175 -9.45 -7.87 0.17
N ALA A 176 -9.08 -6.61 0.45
CA ALA A 176 -7.72 -6.12 0.29
C ALA A 176 -6.86 -6.48 1.50
N PHE A 177 -5.60 -6.85 1.27
CA PHE A 177 -4.65 -7.22 2.31
C PHE A 177 -3.27 -6.68 2.00
N VAL A 178 -2.40 -6.61 3.02
CA VAL A 178 -1.01 -6.19 2.90
C VAL A 178 -0.11 -7.13 3.69
N PHE A 179 1.01 -7.51 3.09
CA PHE A 179 2.16 -8.10 3.75
C PHE A 179 3.38 -7.19 3.63
N GLN A 180 4.28 -7.27 4.60
CA GLN A 180 5.47 -6.43 4.70
C GLN A 180 6.74 -7.30 4.77
N ASP A 181 7.91 -6.66 4.74
CA ASP A 181 9.21 -7.33 4.85
C ASP A 181 9.46 -8.45 3.81
N ILE A 182 8.83 -8.37 2.63
CA ILE A 182 8.99 -9.39 1.58
C ILE A 182 10.40 -9.31 1.02
N LYS A 183 11.20 -10.37 1.26
CA LYS A 183 12.60 -10.39 0.83
C LYS A 183 12.72 -10.77 -0.65
N PRO A 184 13.50 -10.01 -1.44
CA PRO A 184 13.70 -10.30 -2.85
C PRO A 184 14.33 -11.68 -3.10
N GLY A 185 14.07 -12.27 -4.27
CA GLY A 185 14.68 -13.51 -4.74
C GLY A 185 14.03 -14.80 -4.24
N ASN A 186 13.19 -14.72 -3.20
CA ASN A 186 12.53 -15.86 -2.58
C ASN A 186 11.21 -16.22 -3.27
N LEU A 187 10.80 -17.48 -3.14
CA LEU A 187 9.47 -17.97 -3.52
C LEU A 187 8.52 -17.86 -2.32
N TYR A 188 7.34 -17.31 -2.58
CA TYR A 188 6.28 -17.12 -1.61
C TYR A 188 4.96 -17.65 -2.14
N GLN A 189 4.02 -17.89 -1.21
CA GLN A 189 2.66 -18.29 -1.53
C GLN A 189 1.69 -17.47 -0.70
N ILE A 190 0.61 -16.99 -1.32
CA ILE A 190 -0.55 -16.44 -0.61
C ILE A 190 -1.58 -17.55 -0.49
N ALA A 191 -2.05 -17.82 0.73
CA ALA A 191 -3.08 -18.80 1.00
C ALA A 191 -4.30 -18.22 1.71
N VAL A 192 -5.44 -18.84 1.43
CA VAL A 192 -6.72 -18.61 2.11
C VAL A 192 -7.34 -19.94 2.50
N ARG A 193 -8.32 -19.89 3.41
CA ARG A 193 -9.01 -21.10 3.83
C ARG A 193 -10.00 -21.56 2.76
N LYS A 194 -9.98 -22.86 2.47
CA LYS A 194 -10.80 -23.50 1.43
C LYS A 194 -12.30 -23.46 1.72
N ASP A 195 -12.68 -23.61 2.98
CA ASP A 195 -14.07 -23.61 3.45
C ASP A 195 -14.79 -22.29 3.18
N ALA A 196 -14.04 -21.19 3.06
CA ALA A 196 -14.58 -19.89 2.73
C ALA A 196 -14.96 -19.73 1.24
N PHE A 197 -14.62 -20.70 0.38
CA PHE A 197 -14.94 -20.74 -1.06
C PHE A 197 -15.67 -22.04 -1.47
N LYS A 198 -16.79 -22.35 -0.79
CA LYS A 198 -17.67 -23.46 -1.21
C LYS A 198 -18.21 -23.21 -2.63
N LYS A 199 -18.38 -24.28 -3.41
CA LYS A 199 -18.96 -24.21 -4.77
C LYS A 199 -20.26 -23.39 -4.76
N PRO A 200 -20.50 -22.54 -5.77
CA PRO A 200 -19.80 -22.45 -7.07
C PRO A 200 -18.58 -21.51 -7.08
N TYR A 201 -18.14 -20.99 -5.94
CA TYR A 201 -17.12 -19.94 -5.90
C TYR A 201 -15.69 -20.47 -6.06
N LYS A 202 -14.87 -19.70 -6.79
CA LYS A 202 -13.42 -19.81 -6.92
C LYS A 202 -12.76 -18.64 -6.23
N ALA A 203 -11.56 -18.85 -5.70
CA ALA A 203 -10.75 -17.81 -5.12
C ALA A 203 -9.86 -17.18 -6.18
N MET A 204 -9.95 -15.86 -6.33
CA MET A 204 -9.17 -15.10 -7.31
C MET A 204 -8.36 -14.02 -6.58
N LEU A 205 -7.05 -13.98 -6.84
CA LEU A 205 -6.16 -12.93 -6.38
C LEU A 205 -6.02 -11.87 -7.47
N TYR A 206 -6.28 -10.63 -7.08
CA TYR A 206 -6.11 -9.42 -7.88
C TYR A 206 -5.02 -8.53 -7.27
N SER A 207 -4.41 -7.70 -8.10
CA SER A 207 -3.58 -6.58 -7.65
C SER A 207 -4.42 -5.52 -6.95
N ASN A 208 -3.75 -4.52 -6.37
CA ASN A 208 -4.42 -3.34 -5.79
C ASN A 208 -5.09 -2.42 -6.81
N VAL A 209 -4.94 -2.69 -8.11
CA VAL A 209 -5.60 -1.96 -9.20
C VAL A 209 -6.55 -2.86 -10.00
N ASP A 210 -7.02 -3.96 -9.40
CA ASP A 210 -7.97 -4.92 -9.99
C ASP A 210 -7.47 -5.66 -11.25
N GLU A 211 -6.16 -5.73 -11.48
CA GLU A 211 -5.60 -6.67 -12.47
C GLU A 211 -5.52 -8.09 -11.89
N PRO A 212 -6.00 -9.13 -12.61
CA PRO A 212 -5.94 -10.51 -12.14
C PRO A 212 -4.49 -11.01 -12.07
N ILE A 213 -4.14 -11.65 -10.94
CA ILE A 213 -2.81 -12.21 -10.70
C ILE A 213 -2.81 -13.72 -10.90
N CYS A 214 -3.80 -14.41 -10.32
CA CYS A 214 -3.95 -15.86 -10.38
C CYS A 214 -5.25 -16.31 -9.73
N GLN A 215 -5.75 -17.44 -10.20
CA GLN A 215 -6.67 -18.25 -9.42
C GLN A 215 -5.89 -18.90 -8.26
N ILE A 216 -6.50 -18.94 -7.08
CA ILE A 216 -5.96 -19.60 -5.89
C ILE A 216 -6.58 -21.01 -5.86
N ASP A 217 -5.95 -21.97 -6.52
CA ASP A 217 -6.54 -23.31 -6.77
C ASP A 217 -5.61 -24.49 -6.43
N SER A 218 -4.34 -24.21 -6.13
CA SER A 218 -3.37 -25.23 -5.74
C SER A 218 -3.53 -25.56 -4.25
N PHE A 219 -3.59 -26.84 -3.90
CA PHE A 219 -3.85 -27.27 -2.52
C PHE A 219 -2.56 -27.42 -1.72
N ILE A 220 -2.56 -26.93 -0.48
CA ILE A 220 -1.57 -27.29 0.54
C ILE A 220 -2.31 -27.86 1.75
N GLY A 221 -2.14 -29.16 1.98
CA GLY A 221 -2.96 -29.92 2.93
C GLY A 221 -4.43 -29.99 2.51
N GLU A 222 -5.32 -30.31 3.45
CA GLU A 222 -6.74 -30.52 3.14
C GLU A 222 -7.55 -29.22 3.01
N ASN A 223 -7.10 -28.13 3.63
CA ASN A 223 -7.92 -26.95 3.95
C ASN A 223 -7.41 -25.61 3.40
N GLN A 224 -6.32 -25.57 2.64
CA GLN A 224 -5.79 -24.32 2.08
C GLN A 224 -5.65 -24.40 0.56
N ILE A 225 -5.95 -23.29 -0.09
CA ILE A 225 -5.70 -23.04 -1.51
C ILE A 225 -4.68 -21.92 -1.63
N VAL A 226 -3.74 -22.03 -2.57
CA VAL A 226 -2.59 -21.12 -2.70
C VAL A 226 -2.38 -20.56 -4.08
N CYS A 227 -1.79 -19.35 -4.12
CA CYS A 227 -1.17 -18.80 -5.31
C CYS A 227 0.31 -18.52 -5.06
N SER A 228 1.17 -19.11 -5.89
CA SER A 228 2.62 -18.96 -5.80
C SER A 228 3.13 -17.80 -6.66
N PHE A 229 4.14 -17.10 -6.14
CA PHE A 229 4.85 -16.05 -6.85
C PHE A 229 6.29 -15.94 -6.34
N ARG A 230 7.18 -15.46 -7.20
CA ARG A 230 8.57 -15.18 -6.84
C ARG A 230 8.73 -13.68 -6.64
N ALA A 231 9.37 -13.28 -5.54
CA ALA A 231 9.69 -11.89 -5.23
C ALA A 231 10.85 -11.36 -6.07
N ASP A 232 10.67 -11.38 -7.38
CA ASP A 232 11.61 -10.89 -8.38
C ASP A 232 10.93 -9.81 -9.23
N ASN A 233 11.71 -8.95 -9.89
CA ASN A 233 11.20 -7.85 -10.73
C ASN A 233 10.58 -8.36 -12.05
N ASN A 234 9.43 -9.04 -11.95
CA ASN A 234 8.60 -9.57 -13.02
C ASN A 234 7.19 -8.98 -12.95
N LYS A 235 6.45 -8.95 -14.07
CA LYS A 235 5.13 -8.30 -14.15
C LYS A 235 4.17 -8.75 -13.06
N LYS A 236 4.11 -10.07 -12.78
CA LYS A 236 3.18 -10.64 -11.79
C LYS A 236 3.49 -10.13 -10.37
N PHE A 237 4.76 -10.08 -9.99
CA PHE A 237 5.18 -9.56 -8.69
C PHE A 237 5.06 -8.04 -8.62
N ASP A 238 5.44 -7.33 -9.69
CA ASP A 238 5.36 -5.87 -9.75
C ASP A 238 3.92 -5.37 -9.54
N ASN A 239 2.93 -6.13 -10.02
CA ASN A 239 1.52 -5.85 -9.81
C ASN A 239 1.04 -6.09 -8.37
N LEU A 240 1.78 -6.85 -7.56
CA LEU A 240 1.51 -7.03 -6.13
C LEU A 240 2.21 -5.98 -5.27
N LEU A 241 3.16 -5.22 -5.80
CA LEU A 241 3.91 -4.25 -5.02
C LEU A 241 3.03 -3.07 -4.59
N ILE A 242 3.23 -2.62 -3.35
CA ILE A 242 2.53 -1.46 -2.81
C ILE A 242 3.51 -0.33 -2.54
N ASN A 243 3.17 0.87 -2.99
CA ASN A 243 3.91 2.06 -2.61
C ASN A 243 3.60 2.41 -1.15
N GLU A 244 4.64 2.55 -0.33
CA GLU A 244 4.53 2.92 1.08
C GLU A 244 3.70 4.20 1.31
N SER A 245 3.70 5.15 0.36
CA SER A 245 2.91 6.38 0.47
C SER A 245 1.40 6.15 0.43
N LEU A 246 0.95 5.00 -0.08
CA LEU A 246 -0.47 4.61 -0.15
C LEU A 246 -0.90 3.78 1.07
N LEU A 247 0.07 3.32 1.87
CA LEU A 247 -0.22 2.54 3.06
C LEU A 247 -0.76 3.44 4.16
N LYS A 248 -1.79 2.93 4.81
CA LYS A 248 -2.31 3.45 6.07
C LYS A 248 -2.04 2.42 7.15
N MET A 249 -2.14 2.88 8.39
CA MET A 249 -2.20 1.98 9.52
C MET A 249 -3.22 2.45 10.54
N ASN A 250 -3.69 1.52 11.34
CA ASN A 250 -4.33 1.82 12.61
C ASN A 250 -3.34 1.45 13.71
N ILE A 251 -3.09 2.33 14.66
CA ILE A 251 -2.29 2.01 15.84
C ILE A 251 -3.23 1.86 17.03
N LYS A 252 -3.29 0.65 17.58
CA LYS A 252 -4.17 0.30 18.69
C LYS A 252 -3.34 -0.26 19.84
N GLY A 253 -3.76 0.02 21.06
CA GLY A 253 -3.12 -0.55 22.24
C GLY A 253 -3.93 -0.30 23.49
N LYS A 254 -3.40 -0.83 24.60
CA LYS A 254 -3.95 -0.61 25.93
C LYS A 254 -2.86 -0.14 26.87
N VAL A 255 -3.25 0.67 27.84
CA VAL A 255 -2.37 1.30 28.81
C VAL A 255 -2.77 0.88 30.21
N TYR A 256 -1.84 0.29 30.96
CA TYR A 256 -2.06 -0.22 32.31
C TYR A 256 -1.02 0.32 33.29
N ASN A 257 -1.40 0.47 34.55
CA ASN A 257 -0.46 0.77 35.62
C ASN A 257 0.24 -0.52 36.08
N GLU A 258 1.57 -0.54 36.18
CA GLU A 258 2.32 -1.75 36.58
C GLU A 258 1.97 -2.20 38.01
N ASN A 259 1.84 -1.26 38.94
CA ASN A 259 1.67 -1.59 40.36
C ASN A 259 0.28 -2.12 40.68
N THR A 260 -0.75 -1.58 40.02
CA THR A 260 -2.15 -1.96 40.28
C THR A 260 -2.70 -2.93 39.24
N ASN A 261 -2.01 -3.11 38.12
CA ASN A 261 -2.48 -3.82 36.93
C ASN A 261 -3.87 -3.36 36.45
N ASN A 262 -4.23 -2.11 36.76
CA ASN A 262 -5.50 -1.51 36.35
C ASN A 262 -5.32 -0.70 35.06
N PRO A 263 -6.36 -0.63 34.20
CA PRO A 263 -6.34 0.22 33.03
C PRO A 263 -6.20 1.69 33.40
N VAL A 264 -5.48 2.46 32.59
CA VAL A 264 -5.31 3.91 32.78
C VAL A 264 -6.27 4.62 31.82
N ALA A 265 -7.40 5.08 32.35
CA ALA A 265 -8.40 5.86 31.61
C ALA A 265 -8.02 7.35 31.52
N ASP A 266 -8.64 8.06 30.59
CA ASP A 266 -8.53 9.52 30.40
C ASP A 266 -7.11 10.05 30.11
N LEU A 267 -6.19 9.15 29.73
CA LEU A 267 -4.83 9.50 29.37
C LEU A 267 -4.80 10.03 27.94
N LYS A 268 -4.35 11.27 27.77
CA LYS A 268 -4.20 11.90 26.45
C LYS A 268 -2.93 11.40 25.78
N ILE A 269 -3.07 10.85 24.57
CA ILE A 269 -1.96 10.36 23.77
C ILE A 269 -1.88 11.17 22.48
N TYR A 270 -0.73 11.74 22.19
CA TYR A 270 -0.43 12.39 20.91
C TYR A 270 0.46 11.51 20.07
N LEU A 271 0.14 11.43 18.79
CA LEU A 271 0.95 10.79 17.77
C LEU A 271 1.77 11.86 17.05
N ILE A 272 3.09 11.71 17.04
CA ILE A 272 4.03 12.70 16.48
C ILE A 272 4.82 12.03 15.36
N ASN A 273 4.88 12.64 14.17
CA ASN A 273 5.67 12.09 13.07
C ASN A 273 7.18 12.38 13.23
N GLU A 274 7.98 11.83 12.33
CA GLU A 274 9.44 12.04 12.27
C GLU A 274 9.87 13.51 12.16
N TYR A 275 8.98 14.40 11.70
CA TYR A 275 9.22 15.85 11.61
C TYR A 275 8.87 16.60 12.90
N GLY A 276 8.45 15.91 13.96
CA GLY A 276 8.06 16.50 15.23
C GLY A 276 6.65 17.12 15.24
N LYS A 277 5.85 16.93 14.19
CA LYS A 277 4.47 17.44 14.11
C LYS A 277 3.48 16.44 14.69
N VAL A 278 2.54 16.93 15.51
CA VAL A 278 1.39 16.15 15.96
C VAL A 278 0.51 15.81 14.76
N VAL A 279 0.37 14.52 14.46
CA VAL A 279 -0.46 13.98 13.39
C VAL A 279 -1.89 13.75 13.87
N ASP A 280 -2.04 13.21 15.08
CA ASP A 280 -3.34 12.93 15.68
C ASP A 280 -3.23 12.88 17.21
N SER A 281 -4.37 12.86 17.91
CA SER A 281 -4.44 12.67 19.34
C SER A 281 -5.69 11.91 19.77
N THR A 282 -5.55 11.05 20.78
CA THR A 282 -6.65 10.23 21.31
C THR A 282 -6.62 10.25 22.83
N ILE A 283 -7.67 9.72 23.46
CA ILE A 283 -7.79 9.59 24.92
C ILE A 283 -8.09 8.12 25.21
N THR A 284 -7.45 7.54 26.22
CA THR A 284 -7.75 6.17 26.63
C THR A 284 -9.14 6.07 27.24
N ASP A 285 -9.86 4.99 26.91
CA ASP A 285 -11.16 4.70 27.50
C ASP A 285 -11.06 4.11 28.92
N ASN A 286 -12.20 3.75 29.52
CA ASN A 286 -12.27 3.13 30.84
C ASN A 286 -11.52 1.79 30.94
N PHE A 287 -11.21 1.16 29.81
CA PHE A 287 -10.43 -0.07 29.71
C PHE A 287 -8.96 0.21 29.35
N GLY A 288 -8.54 1.47 29.38
CA GLY A 288 -7.18 1.90 29.05
C GLY A 288 -6.86 1.78 27.56
N SER A 289 -7.86 1.50 26.72
CA SER A 289 -7.68 1.25 25.29
C SER A 289 -7.63 2.56 24.52
N PHE A 290 -6.81 2.59 23.46
CA PHE A 290 -6.74 3.72 22.54
C PHE A 290 -6.63 3.25 21.09
N ILE A 291 -7.01 4.14 20.18
CA ILE A 291 -6.89 3.94 18.74
C ILE A 291 -6.51 5.24 18.04
N PHE A 292 -5.53 5.14 17.15
CA PHE A 292 -5.31 6.05 16.04
C PHE A 292 -5.73 5.31 14.77
N ALA A 293 -6.64 5.88 14.01
CA ALA A 293 -7.18 5.25 12.80
C ALA A 293 -6.82 6.06 11.56
N PHE A 294 -6.64 5.37 10.42
CA PHE A 294 -6.42 6.01 9.12
C PHE A 294 -5.19 6.92 9.04
N ILE A 295 -4.15 6.61 9.81
CA ILE A 295 -2.92 7.40 9.80
C ILE A 295 -1.96 6.91 8.71
N PRO A 296 -1.16 7.80 8.08
CA PRO A 296 -0.16 7.40 7.09
C PRO A 296 0.84 6.37 7.62
N TYR A 297 1.30 5.45 6.76
CA TYR A 297 2.39 4.55 7.15
C TYR A 297 3.74 5.28 7.24
N MET A 298 4.21 5.55 8.46
CA MET A 298 5.52 6.14 8.72
C MET A 298 5.99 5.86 10.16
N LYS A 299 7.17 6.37 10.52
CA LYS A 299 7.67 6.28 11.90
C LYS A 299 7.02 7.32 12.79
N TYR A 300 6.61 6.89 13.97
CA TYR A 300 5.92 7.73 14.94
C TYR A 300 6.56 7.69 16.32
N SER A 301 6.35 8.78 17.05
CA SER A 301 6.61 8.91 18.46
C SER A 301 5.30 9.12 19.19
N PHE A 302 5.21 8.55 20.39
CA PHE A 302 4.08 8.80 21.27
C PHE A 302 4.46 9.85 22.30
N LYS A 303 3.54 10.78 22.56
CA LYS A 303 3.60 11.71 23.68
C LYS A 303 2.39 11.47 24.58
N PHE A 304 2.63 11.00 25.80
CA PHE A 304 1.60 10.78 26.80
C PHE A 304 1.46 12.02 27.69
N TYR A 305 0.23 12.39 28.00
CA TYR A 305 -0.12 13.50 28.88
C TYR A 305 -1.34 13.12 29.71
N ASP A 306 -1.27 13.34 31.02
CA ASP A 306 -2.33 12.99 31.97
C ASP A 306 -3.03 14.26 32.47
N PRO A 307 -4.06 14.76 31.77
CA PRO A 307 -4.77 15.96 32.18
C PRO A 307 -5.60 15.75 33.46
N SER A 308 -6.05 14.52 33.70
CA SER A 308 -6.94 14.16 34.83
C SER A 308 -6.19 13.89 36.13
N ASN A 309 -4.85 13.94 36.14
CA ASN A 309 -4.01 13.53 37.28
C ASN A 309 -4.31 12.11 37.76
N SER A 310 -4.70 11.22 36.85
CA SER A 310 -4.91 9.79 37.11
C SER A 310 -3.63 9.09 37.63
N ILE A 311 -2.46 9.68 37.37
CA ILE A 311 -1.14 9.21 37.82
C ILE A 311 -0.72 9.97 39.09
N VAL A 312 -0.64 9.25 40.22
CA VAL A 312 -0.56 9.82 41.57
C VAL A 312 0.77 10.54 41.88
N THR A 313 1.93 10.04 41.39
CA THR A 313 3.28 10.62 41.64
C THR A 313 4.28 10.33 40.51
N SER A 314 4.70 9.08 40.41
CA SER A 314 5.43 8.49 39.30
C SER A 314 4.92 7.06 39.17
N SER A 315 4.63 6.61 37.95
CA SER A 315 4.11 5.27 37.75
C SER A 315 4.77 4.65 36.55
N ARG A 316 5.07 3.37 36.70
CA ARG A 316 5.42 2.54 35.57
C ARG A 316 4.15 2.18 34.84
N ILE A 317 4.12 2.49 33.56
CA ILE A 317 2.99 2.23 32.68
C ILE A 317 3.39 1.12 31.70
N LEU A 318 2.51 0.16 31.54
CA LEU A 318 2.64 -0.93 30.59
C LEU A 318 1.81 -0.61 29.35
N LEU A 319 2.47 -0.61 28.20
CA LEU A 319 1.83 -0.50 26.89
C LEU A 319 1.68 -1.90 26.30
N TYR A 320 0.44 -2.29 26.05
CA TYR A 320 0.07 -3.55 25.42
C TYR A 320 -0.47 -3.34 24.02
N SER A 321 -0.25 -4.34 23.15
CA SER A 321 -0.96 -4.47 21.87
C SER A 321 -2.43 -4.81 22.08
N SER A 322 -3.24 -4.72 21.02
CA SER A 322 -4.64 -5.18 21.04
C SER A 322 -4.79 -6.68 21.37
N ASN A 323 -3.75 -7.48 21.15
CA ASN A 323 -3.71 -8.91 21.45
C ASN A 323 -3.04 -9.20 22.81
N ASP A 324 -3.02 -8.23 23.71
CA ASP A 324 -2.51 -8.32 25.08
C ASP A 324 -1.01 -8.72 25.21
N GLN A 325 -0.24 -8.60 24.13
CA GLN A 325 1.21 -8.71 24.20
C GLN A 325 1.83 -7.42 24.75
N LEU A 326 2.75 -7.56 25.71
CA LEU A 326 3.53 -6.42 26.20
C LEU A 326 4.41 -5.85 25.08
N VAL A 327 4.29 -4.55 24.87
CA VAL A 327 5.05 -3.79 23.88
C VAL A 327 6.17 -3.01 24.55
N LYS A 328 5.85 -2.26 25.62
CA LYS A 328 6.82 -1.39 26.28
C LYS A 328 6.46 -1.12 27.75
N LEU A 329 7.47 -0.97 28.59
CA LEU A 329 7.37 -0.40 29.94
C LEU A 329 7.82 1.07 29.89
N LEU A 330 6.98 1.97 30.40
CA LEU A 330 7.18 3.42 30.39
C LEU A 330 7.29 3.93 31.82
N TYR A 331 8.06 4.98 32.04
CA TYR A 331 8.14 5.67 33.33
C TYR A 331 7.52 7.05 33.18
N MET A 332 6.32 7.24 33.74
CA MET A 332 5.63 8.53 33.73
C MET A 332 5.89 9.26 35.04
N ILE A 333 6.19 10.54 34.94
CA ILE A 333 6.26 11.47 36.07
C ILE A 333 5.04 12.38 35.98
N LYS A 334 4.35 12.59 37.10
CA LYS A 334 3.17 13.46 37.18
C LYS A 334 3.43 14.81 36.52
N ASN A 335 2.46 15.29 35.74
CA ASN A 335 2.47 16.56 35.01
C ASN A 335 3.60 16.74 33.98
N ASN A 336 4.43 15.72 33.71
CA ASN A 336 5.47 15.80 32.70
C ASN A 336 5.10 14.91 31.49
N PRO A 337 4.94 15.48 30.29
CA PRO A 337 4.69 14.66 29.12
C PRO A 337 5.88 13.75 28.80
N PHE A 338 5.62 12.46 28.65
CA PHE A 338 6.65 11.50 28.25
C PHE A 338 6.60 11.27 26.74
N ILE A 339 7.74 11.42 26.06
CA ILE A 339 7.86 11.23 24.62
C ILE A 339 8.83 10.08 24.35
N PHE A 340 8.43 9.13 23.50
CA PHE A 340 9.36 8.12 22.98
C PHE A 340 9.07 7.78 21.53
N ASN A 341 10.14 7.40 20.83
CA ASN A 341 10.05 6.88 19.46
C ASN A 341 9.66 5.40 19.50
N LEU A 342 8.69 5.01 18.68
CA LEU A 342 8.38 3.60 18.48
C LEU A 342 9.51 2.95 17.67
N LEU A 343 10.04 1.84 18.21
CA LEU A 343 10.94 0.98 17.46
C LEU A 343 10.16 0.19 16.41
N ASP A 344 10.81 -0.23 15.32
CA ASP A 344 10.14 -0.92 14.21
C ASP A 344 9.37 -2.17 14.68
N TYR A 345 9.90 -2.92 15.65
CA TYR A 345 9.21 -4.09 16.21
C TYR A 345 8.03 -3.71 17.12
N GLU A 346 8.09 -2.58 17.83
CA GLU A 346 7.02 -2.09 18.71
C GLU A 346 5.85 -1.61 17.87
N GLN A 347 6.15 -0.85 16.81
CA GLN A 347 5.17 -0.40 15.84
C GLN A 347 4.46 -1.59 15.19
N LYS A 348 5.19 -2.63 14.77
CA LYS A 348 4.58 -3.85 14.19
C LYS A 348 3.63 -4.58 15.15
N LYS A 349 3.86 -4.52 16.46
CA LYS A 349 2.94 -5.11 17.47
C LYS A 349 1.66 -4.28 17.68
N LEU A 350 1.74 -2.96 17.51
CA LEU A 350 0.63 -2.05 17.75
C LEU A 350 -0.17 -1.72 16.48
N SER A 351 0.46 -1.87 15.31
CA SER A 351 -0.08 -1.39 14.04
C SER A 351 -0.67 -2.50 13.19
N GLU A 352 -1.87 -2.24 12.68
CA GLU A 352 -2.48 -2.98 11.57
C GLU A 352 -2.30 -2.13 10.31
N ILE A 353 -1.46 -2.61 9.38
CA ILE A 353 -1.19 -1.93 8.11
C ILE A 353 -2.21 -2.41 7.08
N TYR A 354 -2.73 -1.49 6.29
CA TYR A 354 -3.57 -1.78 5.14
C TYR A 354 -3.27 -0.79 4.03
N SER A 355 -3.56 -1.18 2.80
CA SER A 355 -3.61 -0.23 1.70
C SER A 355 -4.98 0.41 1.74
N GLU A 356 -5.02 1.75 1.74
CA GLU A 356 -6.26 2.39 1.34
C GLU A 356 -6.54 1.99 -0.09
N ASP A 357 -7.81 1.74 -0.33
CA ASP A 357 -8.28 1.41 -1.63
C ASP A 357 -8.17 2.68 -2.51
N PRO A 358 -7.47 2.66 -3.66
CA PRO A 358 -7.33 3.84 -4.52
C PRO A 358 -8.67 4.47 -4.93
N TRP A 359 -9.75 3.69 -4.87
CA TRP A 359 -11.10 4.07 -5.27
C TRP A 359 -11.89 4.78 -4.16
N LEU A 360 -11.40 4.79 -2.92
CA LEU A 360 -12.03 5.46 -1.78
C LEU A 360 -11.09 6.55 -1.25
N ASN A 361 -11.42 7.82 -1.48
CA ASN A 361 -10.66 8.94 -0.96
C ASN A 361 -11.41 9.57 0.21
N PHE A 362 -10.73 9.71 1.34
CA PHE A 362 -11.26 10.48 2.46
C PHE A 362 -11.04 11.97 2.21
N THR A 363 -12.06 12.65 1.68
CA THR A 363 -11.98 14.10 1.51
C THR A 363 -12.05 14.78 2.89
N LEU A 364 -10.96 15.45 3.27
CA LEU A 364 -10.82 16.32 4.44
C LEU A 364 -11.69 17.58 4.31
N LYS A 365 -13.01 17.47 4.21
CA LYS A 365 -13.90 18.64 4.22
C LYS A 365 -15.21 18.34 4.94
N LEU A 366 -15.20 18.58 6.26
CA LEU A 366 -16.12 19.46 7.00
C LEU A 366 -15.85 19.29 8.51
N LYS A 367 -15.54 20.38 9.22
CA LYS A 367 -15.46 20.47 10.70
C LYS A 367 -14.80 19.25 11.39
N ASN A 368 -13.51 19.03 11.16
CA ASN A 368 -12.70 18.00 11.84
C ASN A 368 -13.19 16.54 11.70
N LYS A 369 -14.02 16.22 10.68
CA LYS A 369 -14.31 14.82 10.31
C LYS A 369 -14.01 14.59 8.84
N ASN A 370 -13.20 13.57 8.56
CA ASN A 370 -12.96 13.08 7.21
C ASN A 370 -14.20 12.32 6.75
N ILE A 371 -14.89 12.85 5.74
CA ILE A 371 -16.02 12.15 5.13
C ILE A 371 -15.49 11.43 3.88
N PRO A 372 -15.62 10.09 3.79
CA PRO A 372 -15.18 9.36 2.62
C PRO A 372 -16.00 9.72 1.37
N THR A 373 -15.33 9.81 0.22
CA THR A 373 -15.90 9.96 -1.11
C THR A 373 -15.42 8.78 -1.96
N ILE A 374 -16.30 8.23 -2.79
CA ILE A 374 -15.89 7.21 -3.77
C ILE A 374 -15.40 7.95 -5.02
N VAL A 375 -14.14 7.75 -5.37
CA VAL A 375 -13.43 8.51 -6.42
C VAL A 375 -13.84 8.05 -7.82
N GLU A 376 -14.24 6.78 -7.97
CA GLU A 376 -14.65 6.26 -9.27
C GLU A 376 -15.96 6.87 -9.76
N HIS A 377 -16.03 7.05 -11.06
CA HIS A 377 -17.20 7.54 -11.76
C HIS A 377 -17.79 6.44 -12.64
N ILE A 378 -19.11 6.49 -12.83
CA ILE A 378 -19.77 5.73 -13.88
C ILE A 378 -19.96 6.65 -15.06
N TYR A 379 -19.44 6.25 -16.21
CA TYR A 379 -19.62 6.98 -17.45
C TYR A 379 -20.78 6.42 -18.27
N PHE A 380 -21.41 7.31 -19.03
CA PHE A 380 -22.54 6.97 -19.89
C PHE A 380 -22.25 7.34 -21.33
N GLU A 381 -22.78 6.53 -22.24
CA GLU A 381 -22.85 6.88 -23.65
C GLU A 381 -23.76 8.09 -23.89
N THR A 382 -23.54 8.75 -25.02
CA THR A 382 -24.34 9.89 -25.48
C THR A 382 -25.83 9.53 -25.52
N ASN A 383 -26.68 10.38 -24.93
CA ASN A 383 -28.14 10.18 -24.88
C ASN A 383 -28.59 8.83 -24.23
N LYS A 384 -27.76 8.24 -23.37
CA LYS A 384 -28.10 6.99 -22.69
C LYS A 384 -28.03 7.11 -21.16
N TYR A 385 -28.82 6.27 -20.50
CA TYR A 385 -28.87 6.12 -19.04
C TYR A 385 -28.79 4.66 -18.58
N ASN A 386 -28.59 3.70 -19.50
CA ASN A 386 -28.31 2.32 -19.11
C ASN A 386 -26.90 2.22 -18.52
N ILE A 387 -26.79 1.45 -17.44
CA ILE A 387 -25.51 1.15 -16.80
C ILE A 387 -24.75 0.18 -17.72
N THR A 388 -23.52 0.52 -18.09
CA THR A 388 -22.63 -0.34 -18.88
C THR A 388 -22.01 -1.44 -18.01
N PRO A 389 -21.46 -2.52 -18.60
CA PRO A 389 -20.72 -3.53 -17.84
C PRO A 389 -19.57 -2.94 -16.99
N GLU A 390 -18.88 -1.93 -17.50
CA GLU A 390 -17.85 -1.17 -16.79
C GLU A 390 -18.45 -0.41 -15.60
N GLY A 391 -19.59 0.26 -15.81
CA GLY A 391 -20.34 0.91 -14.74
C GLY A 391 -20.82 -0.05 -13.65
N GLU A 392 -21.21 -1.27 -14.03
CA GLU A 392 -21.61 -2.31 -13.08
C GLU A 392 -20.44 -2.73 -12.17
N LYS A 393 -19.22 -2.79 -12.70
CA LYS A 393 -18.01 -3.06 -11.89
C LYS A 393 -17.81 -1.99 -10.81
N VAL A 394 -17.97 -0.71 -11.17
CA VAL A 394 -17.93 0.41 -10.21
C VAL A 394 -19.04 0.27 -9.16
N LEU A 395 -20.28 -0.04 -9.59
CA LEU A 395 -21.41 -0.19 -8.67
C LEU A 395 -21.26 -1.34 -7.69
N LYS A 396 -20.62 -2.45 -8.09
CA LYS A 396 -20.30 -3.55 -7.16
C LYS A 396 -19.39 -3.07 -6.02
N LYS A 397 -18.43 -2.18 -6.31
CA LYS A 397 -17.59 -1.56 -5.27
C LYS A 397 -18.41 -0.63 -4.38
N VAL A 398 -19.22 0.26 -4.97
CA VAL A 398 -20.11 1.18 -4.23
C VAL A 398 -21.05 0.41 -3.30
N LEU A 399 -21.63 -0.69 -3.77
CA LEU A 399 -22.48 -1.58 -3.00
C LEU A 399 -21.74 -2.10 -1.75
N THR A 400 -20.50 -2.58 -1.91
CA THR A 400 -19.71 -3.06 -0.78
C THR A 400 -19.36 -1.96 0.20
N VAL A 401 -18.97 -0.77 -0.27
CA VAL A 401 -18.75 0.39 0.61
C VAL A 401 -20.00 0.64 1.47
N MET A 402 -21.19 0.62 0.85
CA MET A 402 -22.45 0.91 1.52
C MET A 402 -22.92 -0.19 2.47
N LEU A 403 -22.71 -1.47 2.12
CA LEU A 403 -23.02 -2.60 3.00
C LEU A 403 -22.12 -2.63 4.23
N SER A 404 -20.83 -2.36 4.05
CA SER A 404 -19.84 -2.39 5.12
C SER A 404 -19.88 -1.17 6.04
N ASN A 405 -20.51 -0.08 5.60
CA ASN A 405 -20.61 1.15 6.39
C ASN A 405 -22.08 1.58 6.57
N PRO A 406 -22.85 0.87 7.42
CA PRO A 406 -24.27 1.14 7.63
C PRO A 406 -24.55 2.53 8.22
N GLN A 407 -23.55 3.22 8.78
CA GLN A 407 -23.65 4.58 9.32
C GLN A 407 -23.70 5.69 8.26
N TYR A 408 -23.46 5.39 6.99
CA TYR A 408 -23.48 6.38 5.90
C TYR A 408 -24.72 6.25 5.00
N ASN A 409 -25.16 7.40 4.49
CA ASN A 409 -26.03 7.52 3.33
C ASN A 409 -25.19 7.85 2.09
N LEU A 410 -25.70 7.55 0.89
CA LEU A 410 -25.05 7.82 -0.38
C LEU A 410 -25.86 8.83 -1.18
N GLU A 411 -25.21 9.93 -1.56
CA GLU A 411 -25.72 10.89 -2.54
C GLU A 411 -25.09 10.58 -3.89
N ILE A 412 -25.96 10.30 -4.88
CA ILE A 412 -25.64 9.91 -6.25
C ILE A 412 -25.91 11.12 -7.12
N ARG A 413 -24.86 11.75 -7.64
CA ARG A 413 -24.95 12.95 -8.48
C ARG A 413 -24.66 12.58 -9.92
N ALA A 414 -25.56 12.90 -10.84
CA ALA A 414 -25.38 12.65 -12.26
C ALA A 414 -25.20 13.94 -13.05
N TYR A 415 -24.35 13.89 -14.07
CA TYR A 415 -24.04 15.01 -14.94
C TYR A 415 -24.16 14.62 -16.42
N THR A 416 -24.31 15.63 -17.27
CA THR A 416 -24.32 15.51 -18.73
C THR A 416 -23.17 16.30 -19.35
N ASP A 417 -22.94 16.06 -20.64
CA ASP A 417 -22.18 17.01 -21.45
C ASP A 417 -23.07 18.18 -21.91
N SER A 418 -22.47 19.13 -22.61
CA SER A 418 -23.03 20.45 -22.90
C SER A 418 -23.81 20.58 -24.20
N ARG A 419 -24.09 19.45 -24.88
CA ARG A 419 -24.56 19.46 -26.27
C ARG A 419 -26.08 19.61 -26.42
N ALA A 420 -26.85 19.33 -25.37
CA ALA A 420 -28.31 19.43 -25.37
C ALA A 420 -28.78 20.67 -24.60
N ASP A 421 -30.08 20.97 -24.65
CA ASP A 421 -30.62 22.05 -23.83
C ASP A 421 -30.64 21.68 -22.34
N ASP A 422 -30.53 22.70 -21.47
CA ASP A 422 -30.44 22.56 -20.02
C ASP A 422 -31.55 21.69 -19.43
N LYS A 423 -32.79 21.83 -19.91
CA LYS A 423 -33.94 21.09 -19.38
C LYS A 423 -33.80 19.61 -19.70
N TYR A 424 -33.51 19.30 -20.96
CA TYR A 424 -33.26 17.93 -21.39
C TYR A 424 -32.09 17.30 -20.63
N ASN A 425 -30.99 18.03 -20.47
CA ASN A 425 -29.80 17.59 -19.72
C ASN A 425 -30.12 17.29 -18.25
N LEU A 426 -30.94 18.13 -17.62
CA LEU A 426 -31.41 17.91 -16.25
C LEU A 426 -32.27 16.64 -16.13
N GLU A 427 -33.19 16.41 -17.07
CA GLU A 427 -34.00 15.19 -17.09
C GLU A 427 -33.15 13.93 -17.34
N LEU A 428 -32.19 13.99 -18.27
CA LEU A 428 -31.30 12.87 -18.59
C LEU A 428 -30.38 12.51 -17.42
N SER A 429 -29.77 13.51 -16.78
CA SER A 429 -28.96 13.27 -15.58
C SER A 429 -29.80 12.67 -14.45
N GLN A 430 -31.03 13.16 -14.22
CA GLN A 430 -31.89 12.57 -13.18
C GLN A 430 -32.21 11.09 -13.49
N LYS A 431 -32.46 10.74 -14.76
CA LYS A 431 -32.64 9.34 -15.18
C LYS A 431 -31.40 8.49 -14.89
N ARG A 432 -30.19 9.01 -15.14
CA ARG A 432 -28.92 8.32 -14.80
C ARG A 432 -28.76 8.11 -13.30
N ALA A 433 -29.02 9.13 -12.49
CA ALA A 433 -28.96 9.04 -11.03
C ALA A 433 -29.96 8.01 -10.49
N ASN A 434 -31.18 8.02 -11.02
CA ASN A 434 -32.23 7.05 -10.66
C ASN A 434 -31.84 5.61 -11.07
N ALA A 435 -31.30 5.40 -12.28
CA ALA A 435 -30.86 4.08 -12.72
C ALA A 435 -29.81 3.48 -11.77
N VAL A 436 -28.84 4.29 -11.33
CA VAL A 436 -27.83 3.89 -10.35
C VAL A 436 -28.44 3.59 -8.98
N ARG A 437 -29.34 4.45 -8.49
CA ARG A 437 -30.07 4.23 -7.23
C ARG A 437 -30.84 2.92 -7.26
N ASP A 438 -31.64 2.71 -8.30
CA ASP A 438 -32.54 1.57 -8.42
C ASP A 438 -31.75 0.26 -8.53
N TYR A 439 -30.60 0.28 -9.22
CA TYR A 439 -29.64 -0.82 -9.22
C TYR A 439 -29.16 -1.15 -7.79
N LEU A 440 -28.74 -0.16 -7.00
CA LEU A 440 -28.25 -0.38 -5.64
C LEU A 440 -29.35 -0.88 -4.68
N ILE A 441 -30.60 -0.41 -4.87
CA ILE A 441 -31.76 -0.92 -4.13
C ILE A 441 -32.00 -2.39 -4.45
N HIS A 442 -31.99 -2.74 -5.74
CA HIS A 442 -32.16 -4.12 -6.17
C HIS A 442 -31.06 -5.05 -5.63
N LYS A 443 -29.86 -4.53 -5.39
CA LYS A 443 -28.76 -5.26 -4.76
C LYS A 443 -28.77 -5.25 -3.22
N GLY A 444 -29.79 -4.68 -2.59
CA GLY A 444 -30.04 -4.81 -1.15
C GLY A 444 -29.73 -3.59 -0.28
N ILE A 445 -29.41 -2.43 -0.87
CA ILE A 445 -29.30 -1.18 -0.09
C ILE A 445 -30.69 -0.60 0.14
N SER A 446 -31.02 -0.28 1.41
CA SER A 446 -32.29 0.38 1.73
C SER A 446 -32.42 1.72 0.99
N ALA A 447 -33.58 1.94 0.34
CA ALA A 447 -33.86 3.15 -0.43
C ALA A 447 -33.67 4.44 0.38
N GLY A 448 -33.98 4.42 1.69
CA GLY A 448 -33.80 5.56 2.59
C GLY A 448 -32.34 5.98 2.81
N ARG A 449 -31.37 5.16 2.38
CA ARG A 449 -29.94 5.48 2.43
C ARG A 449 -29.42 6.11 1.14
N LEU A 450 -30.26 6.26 0.11
CA LEU A 450 -29.83 6.67 -1.22
C LEU A 450 -30.57 7.94 -1.66
N ILE A 451 -29.82 8.97 -2.06
CA ILE A 451 -30.34 10.22 -2.59
C ILE A 451 -29.84 10.34 -4.03
N ALA A 452 -30.73 10.50 -5.00
CA ALA A 452 -30.39 10.58 -6.42
C ALA A 452 -30.69 11.98 -6.97
N ILE A 453 -29.66 12.66 -7.49
CA ILE A 453 -29.73 14.06 -7.94
C ILE A 453 -29.17 14.18 -9.36
N GLY A 454 -30.01 14.60 -10.31
CA GLY A 454 -29.58 15.06 -11.62
C GLY A 454 -29.16 16.52 -11.57
N LEU A 455 -27.96 16.82 -12.09
CA LEU A 455 -27.40 18.18 -12.13
C LEU A 455 -27.23 18.72 -13.56
N GLY A 456 -27.62 17.94 -14.57
CA GLY A 456 -27.44 18.29 -15.97
C GLY A 456 -25.99 18.67 -16.28
N GLU A 457 -25.80 19.76 -17.01
CA GLU A 457 -24.50 20.28 -17.41
C GLU A 457 -23.96 21.37 -16.47
N GLN A 458 -24.53 21.52 -15.27
CA GLN A 458 -24.14 22.58 -14.32
C GLN A 458 -22.65 22.51 -13.92
N VAL A 459 -22.03 21.33 -14.01
CA VAL A 459 -20.63 21.10 -13.65
C VAL A 459 -19.90 20.35 -14.78
N ILE A 460 -19.35 21.13 -15.71
CA ILE A 460 -18.43 20.68 -16.75
C ILE A 460 -16.99 20.69 -16.21
N LEU A 461 -16.28 19.56 -16.35
CA LEU A 461 -14.93 19.36 -15.82
C LEU A 461 -13.81 19.86 -16.75
N ASN A 462 -14.13 20.19 -17.99
CA ASN A 462 -13.17 20.61 -19.00
C ASN A 462 -13.64 21.88 -19.74
N HIS A 463 -13.02 22.17 -20.89
CA HIS A 463 -13.33 23.37 -21.67
C HIS A 463 -14.60 23.24 -22.52
N CYS A 464 -15.21 22.04 -22.59
CA CYS A 464 -16.33 21.71 -23.47
C CYS A 464 -17.66 22.25 -22.96
N LYS A 465 -17.77 23.57 -22.85
CA LYS A 465 -19.01 24.28 -22.54
C LYS A 465 -19.84 24.51 -23.82
N ASN A 466 -21.01 25.09 -23.66
CA ASN A 466 -21.95 25.34 -24.76
C ASN A 466 -21.27 26.12 -25.88
N ASN A 467 -21.47 25.66 -27.13
CA ASN A 467 -20.90 26.22 -28.34
C ASN A 467 -19.36 26.17 -28.44
N VAL A 468 -18.69 25.37 -27.61
CA VAL A 468 -17.24 25.09 -27.74
C VAL A 468 -17.06 23.78 -28.51
N PRO A 469 -16.38 23.78 -29.68
CA PRO A 469 -16.09 22.55 -30.40
C PRO A 469 -15.19 21.63 -29.57
N CYS A 470 -15.67 20.41 -29.32
CA CYS A 470 -14.95 19.35 -28.64
C CYS A 470 -15.17 18.01 -29.34
N THR A 471 -14.24 17.08 -29.14
CA THR A 471 -14.40 15.68 -29.53
C THR A 471 -15.40 14.96 -28.63
N ASP A 472 -15.94 13.81 -29.07
CA ASP A 472 -16.85 13.04 -28.21
C ASP A 472 -16.14 12.51 -26.95
N ASP A 473 -14.85 12.16 -27.06
CA ASP A 473 -14.03 11.71 -25.93
C ASP A 473 -13.89 12.80 -24.86
N GLU A 474 -13.70 14.05 -25.28
CA GLU A 474 -13.69 15.19 -24.35
C GLU A 474 -15.07 15.40 -23.70
N HIS A 475 -16.16 15.24 -24.45
CA HIS A 475 -17.50 15.28 -23.86
C HIS A 475 -17.78 14.10 -22.92
N ALA A 476 -17.21 12.92 -23.18
CA ALA A 476 -17.45 11.68 -22.42
C ALA A 476 -17.09 11.84 -20.94
N ILE A 477 -16.05 12.60 -20.64
CA ILE A 477 -15.60 12.89 -19.27
C ILE A 477 -16.72 13.54 -18.44
N ASN A 478 -17.61 14.32 -19.08
CA ASN A 478 -18.70 15.02 -18.38
C ASN A 478 -19.95 14.15 -18.18
N ARG A 479 -20.14 13.09 -19.00
CA ARG A 479 -21.28 12.17 -18.91
C ARG A 479 -21.07 11.15 -17.80
N ARG A 480 -21.11 11.62 -16.54
CA ARG A 480 -20.65 10.84 -15.38
C ARG A 480 -21.63 10.83 -14.22
N VAL A 481 -21.44 9.88 -13.31
CA VAL A 481 -22.04 9.86 -11.97
C VAL A 481 -20.95 9.89 -10.91
N GLU A 482 -21.16 10.69 -9.87
CA GLU A 482 -20.33 10.84 -8.68
C GLU A 482 -21.06 10.36 -7.42
N PHE A 483 -20.29 10.01 -6.39
CA PHE A 483 -20.75 9.32 -5.20
C PHE A 483 -20.22 9.97 -3.93
N ASP A 484 -21.08 10.64 -3.19
CA ASP A 484 -20.74 11.27 -1.91
C ASP A 484 -21.35 10.47 -0.74
N LEU A 485 -20.53 10.06 0.22
CA LEU A 485 -21.05 9.52 1.47
C LEU A 485 -21.42 10.68 2.41
N LYS A 486 -22.54 10.54 3.11
CA LYS A 486 -22.99 11.47 4.15
C LYS A 486 -23.18 10.71 5.45
N VAL A 487 -22.77 11.28 6.58
CA VAL A 487 -23.11 10.73 7.90
C VAL A 487 -24.61 10.82 8.07
N LYS A 488 -25.23 9.76 8.59
CA LYS A 488 -26.64 9.73 8.98
C LYS A 488 -27.04 10.86 9.91
#